data_AF-A0A5C7Z0V3-F1
#
_entry.id   AF-A0A5C7Z0V3-F1
#
_cell.length_a   1.000
_cell.length_b   1.000
_cell.length_c   1.000
_cell.angle_alpha   90.00
_cell.angle_beta   90.00
_cell.angle_gamma   90.00
#
_symmetry.space_group_name_H-M   'P 1'
#
loop_
_entity.id
_entity.type
_entity.pdbx_description
1 polymer ?
#
loop_
_entity_poly.entity_id
_entity_poly.type
_entity_poly.pdbx_seq_one_letter_code
_entity_poly.pdbx_strand_id
1 'polypeptide(L)'
;MTTITIKINERSKKGKAFLEFAKTFFAEGKDVEIIKSDDKKPKKEKSIYSDAFIAKMKKAEENIKNGDVTRLNLDDIWGSIL
;
A
#
# COMPACT_ATOMS: atom_id res chain seq x y z
N MET A 1 -28.46 10.74 -16.70
CA MET A 1 -27.04 10.61 -16.34
C MET A 1 -26.38 9.78 -17.42
N THR A 2 -25.39 10.34 -18.13
CA THR A 2 -24.65 9.66 -19.20
C THR A 2 -23.21 9.50 -18.74
N THR A 3 -22.67 8.29 -18.80
CA THR A 3 -21.32 7.98 -18.31
C THR A 3 -20.36 7.80 -19.47
N ILE A 4 -19.23 8.52 -19.42
CA ILE A 4 -18.14 8.40 -20.39
C ILE A 4 -16.89 7.95 -19.63
N THR A 5 -16.25 6.88 -20.10
CA THR A 5 -14.99 6.39 -19.53
C THR A 5 -13.82 6.81 -20.40
N ILE A 6 -12.86 7.52 -19.82
CA ILE A 6 -11.66 8.02 -20.52
C ILE A 6 -10.42 7.45 -19.85
N LYS A 7 -9.55 6.78 -20.63
CA LYS A 7 -8.27 6.26 -20.14
C LYS A 7 -7.17 7.29 -20.36
N ILE A 8 -6.69 7.90 -19.27
CA ILE A 8 -5.66 8.93 -19.31
C ILE A 8 -4.31 8.33 -18.90
N ASN A 9 -3.28 8.51 -19.73
CA ASN A 9 -1.90 8.20 -19.35
C ASN A 9 -1.24 9.42 -18.67
N GLU A 10 -1.25 9.43 -17.34
CA GLU A 10 -0.65 10.51 -16.52
C GLU A 10 0.87 10.67 -16.71
N ARG A 11 1.57 9.71 -17.33
CA ARG A 11 3.00 9.86 -17.65
C ARG A 11 3.24 10.61 -18.95
N SER A 12 2.23 10.76 -19.80
CA SER A 12 2.33 11.47 -21.08
C SER A 12 2.05 12.97 -20.93
N LYS A 13 2.69 13.82 -21.74
CA LYS A 13 2.47 15.28 -21.73
C LYS A 13 0.99 15.63 -21.95
N LYS A 14 0.35 14.99 -22.93
CA LYS A 14 -1.07 15.21 -23.26
C LYS A 14 -2.00 14.73 -22.13
N GLY A 15 -1.70 13.59 -21.52
CA GLY A 15 -2.51 13.06 -20.42
C GLY A 15 -2.44 13.93 -19.16
N LYS A 16 -1.27 14.48 -18.82
CA LYS A 16 -1.14 15.46 -17.73
C LYS A 16 -1.95 16.72 -17.99
N ALA A 17 -1.81 17.30 -19.18
CA ALA A 17 -2.54 18.51 -19.58
C ALA A 17 -4.05 18.32 -19.53
N PHE A 18 -4.55 17.18 -20.03
CA PHE A 18 -5.99 16.87 -19.98
C PHE A 18 -6.49 16.66 -18.54
N LEU A 19 -5.70 16.02 -17.68
CA LEU A 19 -6.06 15.82 -16.27
C LEU A 19 -6.13 17.15 -15.50
N GLU A 20 -5.19 18.06 -15.73
CA GLU A 20 -5.20 19.40 -15.14
C GLU A 20 -6.40 20.21 -15.63
N PHE A 21 -6.65 20.21 -16.95
CA PHE A 21 -7.86 20.80 -17.52
C PHE A 21 -9.13 20.26 -16.85
N ALA A 22 -9.27 18.93 -16.79
CA ALA A 22 -10.46 18.31 -16.20
C ALA A 22 -10.65 18.73 -14.74
N LYS A 23 -9.58 18.72 -13.94
CA LYS A 23 -9.64 19.15 -12.53
C LYS A 23 -10.06 20.61 -12.40
N THR A 24 -9.51 21.53 -13.19
CA THR A 24 -9.83 22.95 -13.09
C THR A 24 -11.28 23.24 -13.47
N PHE A 25 -11.79 22.60 -14.53
CA PHE A 25 -13.11 22.93 -15.09
C PHE A 25 -14.26 22.11 -14.50
N PHE A 26 -13.99 20.92 -13.97
CA PHE A 26 -15.04 20.02 -13.47
C PHE A 26 -15.01 19.80 -11.95
N ALA A 27 -14.01 20.31 -11.21
CA ALA A 27 -13.97 20.11 -9.75
C ALA A 27 -14.99 20.94 -8.97
N GLU A 28 -15.49 22.05 -9.53
CA GLU A 28 -16.38 22.99 -8.83
C GLU A 28 -17.86 22.89 -9.28
N GLY A 29 -18.18 22.02 -10.26
CA GLY A 29 -19.53 21.87 -10.82
C GLY A 29 -20.26 20.61 -10.36
N LYS A 30 -21.58 20.69 -10.15
CA LYS A 30 -22.45 19.52 -9.93
C LYS A 30 -22.82 18.78 -11.22
N ASP A 31 -22.46 19.34 -12.37
CA ASP A 31 -22.88 18.86 -13.70
C ASP A 31 -21.98 17.76 -14.25
N VAL A 32 -20.72 17.70 -13.81
CA VAL A 32 -19.71 16.74 -14.29
C VAL A 32 -18.95 16.16 -13.10
N GLU A 33 -19.00 14.84 -12.95
CA GLU A 33 -18.29 14.13 -11.89
C GLU A 33 -17.05 13.43 -12.46
N ILE A 34 -15.86 13.74 -11.90
CA ILE A 34 -14.63 13.00 -12.21
C ILE A 34 -14.55 11.78 -11.30
N ILE A 35 -15.00 10.64 -11.81
CA ILE A 35 -14.85 9.36 -11.13
C ILE A 35 -13.47 8.80 -11.47
N LYS A 36 -12.56 8.80 -10.49
CA LYS A 36 -11.31 8.05 -10.60
C LYS A 36 -11.63 6.58 -10.40
N SER A 37 -11.55 5.80 -11.47
CA SER A 37 -11.45 4.35 -11.34
C SER A 37 -10.13 4.06 -10.64
N ASP A 38 -10.19 3.78 -9.35
CA ASP A 38 -9.09 3.19 -8.59
C ASP A 38 -8.85 1.77 -9.13
N ASP A 39 -8.28 1.65 -10.33
CA ASP A 39 -7.65 0.42 -10.83
C ASP A 39 -6.52 -0.04 -9.89
N LYS A 40 -6.17 0.82 -8.93
CA LYS A 40 -5.28 0.59 -7.82
C LYS A 40 -5.87 1.13 -6.51
N LYS A 41 -6.99 0.60 -6.03
CA LYS A 41 -6.85 0.08 -4.66
C LYS A 41 -5.71 -0.93 -4.80
N PRO A 42 -4.60 -0.84 -4.05
CA PRO A 42 -3.84 -2.05 -3.87
C PRO A 42 -4.89 -3.05 -3.41
N LYS A 43 -5.24 -4.03 -4.27
CA LYS A 43 -5.67 -5.32 -3.75
C LYS A 43 -4.64 -5.53 -2.67
N LYS A 44 -5.01 -5.49 -1.38
CA LYS A 44 -4.11 -5.88 -0.29
C LYS A 44 -3.41 -7.08 -0.87
N GLU A 45 -2.13 -6.92 -1.26
CA GLU A 45 -1.45 -8.00 -1.95
C GLU A 45 -1.64 -9.14 -0.98
N LYS A 46 -2.36 -10.19 -1.40
CA LYS A 46 -2.52 -11.34 -0.53
C LYS A 46 -1.08 -11.70 -0.23
N SER A 47 -0.70 -11.51 1.03
CA SER A 47 0.67 -11.68 1.46
C SER A 47 1.13 -13.01 0.89
N ILE A 48 2.30 -13.02 0.24
CA ILE A 48 2.90 -14.27 -0.24
C ILE A 48 3.13 -15.26 0.93
N TYR A 49 3.10 -14.74 2.16
CA TYR A 49 3.20 -15.49 3.39
C TYR A 49 1.84 -15.86 3.96
N SER A 50 1.75 -17.06 4.52
CA SER A 50 0.56 -17.54 5.23
C SER A 50 0.22 -16.67 6.44
N ASP A 51 -1.06 -16.66 6.84
CA ASP A 51 -1.52 -15.94 8.02
C ASP A 51 -0.77 -16.38 9.29
N ALA A 52 -0.42 -17.67 9.37
CA ALA A 52 0.39 -18.21 10.46
C ALA A 52 1.79 -17.60 10.52
N PHE A 53 2.43 -17.39 9.37
CA PHE A 53 3.74 -16.72 9.31
C PHE A 53 3.64 -15.26 9.77
N ILE A 54 2.65 -14.53 9.28
CA ILE A 54 2.42 -13.13 9.66
C ILE A 54 2.18 -13.01 11.16
N ALA A 55 1.36 -13.90 11.74
CA ALA A 55 1.11 -13.94 13.17
C ALA A 55 2.38 -14.19 13.98
N LYS A 56 3.24 -15.12 13.52
CA LYS A 56 4.52 -15.40 14.16
C LYS A 56 5.46 -14.19 14.14
N MET A 57 5.52 -13.47 13.03
CA MET A 57 6.34 -12.26 12.90
C MET A 57 5.86 -11.14 13.83
N LYS A 58 4.55 -10.88 13.89
CA LYS A 58 3.99 -9.88 14.81
C LYS A 58 4.29 -10.20 16.27
N LYS A 59 4.15 -11.46 16.66
CA LYS A 59 4.51 -11.91 18.01
C LYS A 59 6.00 -11.68 18.31
N ALA A 60 6.88 -11.94 17.34
CA ALA A 60 8.31 -11.68 17.50
C ALA A 60 8.60 -10.18 17.67
N GLU A 61 7.94 -9.31 16.90
CA GLU A 61 8.07 -7.84 17.04
C GLU A 61 7.61 -7.35 18.42
N GLU A 62 6.51 -7.89 18.95
CA GLU A 62 6.02 -7.58 20.30
C GLU A 62 7.00 -8.04 21.38
N ASN A 63 7.51 -9.27 21.27
CA ASN A 63 8.54 -9.78 22.19
C ASN A 63 9.79 -8.89 22.20
N ILE A 64 10.25 -8.41 21.03
CA ILE A 64 11.39 -7.48 20.94
C ILE A 64 11.10 -6.17 21.68
N LYS A 65 9.90 -5.61 21.51
CA LYS A 65 9.50 -4.37 22.21
C LYS A 65 9.42 -4.54 23.72
N ASN A 66 8.96 -5.71 24.16
CA ASN A 66 8.82 -6.03 25.59
C ASN A 66 10.13 -6.49 26.24
N GLY A 67 11.18 -6.74 25.45
CA GLY A 67 12.45 -7.25 25.95
C GLY A 67 12.47 -8.76 26.19
N ASP A 68 11.43 -9.48 25.77
CA ASP A 68 11.30 -10.94 25.83
C ASP A 68 12.11 -11.62 24.71
N VAL A 69 13.40 -11.32 24.68
CA VAL A 69 14.35 -11.77 23.65
C VAL A 69 15.59 -12.39 24.27
N THR A 70 16.06 -13.47 23.67
CA THR A 70 17.35 -14.05 24.00
C THR A 70 18.45 -13.24 23.31
N ARG A 71 19.34 -12.63 24.10
CA ARG A 71 20.55 -12.01 23.56
C ARG A 71 21.56 -13.10 23.26
N LEU A 72 22.00 -13.18 22.02
CA LEU A 72 23.02 -14.13 21.60
C LEU A 72 24.41 -13.55 21.87
N ASN A 73 25.22 -14.31 22.58
CA ASN A 73 26.66 -14.12 22.59
C ASN A 73 27.24 -14.69 21.29
N LEU A 74 27.98 -13.88 20.54
CA LEU A 74 28.61 -14.31 19.29
C LEU A 74 29.77 -15.29 19.53
N ASP A 75 30.43 -15.19 20.68
CA ASP A 75 31.54 -16.08 21.04
C ASP A 75 31.05 -17.44 21.55
N ASP A 76 29.79 -17.52 22.01
CA ASP A 76 29.14 -18.77 22.41
C ASP A 76 27.64 -18.76 22.09
N ILE A 77 27.34 -19.07 20.83
CA ILE A 77 25.98 -19.10 20.30
C ILE A 77 25.18 -20.22 20.98
N TRP A 78 25.80 -21.38 21.23
CA TRP A 78 25.09 -22.54 21.79
C TRP A 78 24.75 -22.33 23.26
N GLY A 79 25.68 -21.80 24.07
CA GLY A 79 25.42 -21.44 25.47
C GLY A 79 24.44 -20.29 25.65
N SER A 80 24.13 -19.56 24.57
CA SER A 80 23.10 -18.51 24.58
C SER A 80 21.70 -19.04 24.25
N ILE A 81 21.56 -20.25 23.70
CA ILE A 81 20.29 -20.81 23.21
C ILE A 81 19.84 -22.04 24.02
N LEU A 82 20.78 -22.70 24.73
CA LEU A 82 20.53 -23.77 25.70
C LEU A 82 20.13 -23.21 27.07
#